data_AF-A0A9D5FPE9-F1
#
_entry.id   AF-A0A9D5FPE9-F1
#
_cell.length_a   1.000
_cell.length_b   1.000
_cell.length_c   1.000
_cell.angle_alpha   90.00
_cell.angle_beta   90.00
_cell.angle_gamma   90.00
#
_symmetry.space_group_name_H-M   'P 1'
#
loop_
_entity.id
_entity.type
_entity.pdbx_description
1 polymer ?
#
loop_
_entity_poly.entity_id
_entity_poly.type
_entity_poly.pdbx_seq_one_letter_code
_entity_poly.pdbx_strand_id
1 'polypeptide(L)' 'MNIAAGEQALKIAVIGGGISGLAAAYTIQEASRAKNLNVTVFLIEAENRLGGKILTE' A
#
# COMPACT_ATOMS: atom_id res chain seq x y z
N MET A 1 -29.56 19.38 -0.87
CA MET A 1 -28.36 18.80 -1.48
C MET A 1 -27.27 18.82 -0.43
N ASN A 2 -26.98 17.66 0.17
CA ASN A 2 -25.98 17.56 1.22
C ASN A 2 -24.63 17.38 0.53
N ILE A 3 -23.75 18.37 0.62
CA ILE A 3 -22.38 18.25 0.13
C ILE A 3 -21.66 17.41 1.19
N ALA A 4 -21.67 16.09 1.02
CA ALA A 4 -20.79 15.22 1.80
C ALA A 4 -19.36 15.69 1.50
N ALA A 5 -18.64 16.15 2.53
CA ALA A 5 -17.20 16.34 2.44
C ALA A 5 -16.63 15.05 1.84
N GLY A 6 -16.10 15.13 0.61
CA GLY A 6 -15.64 13.96 -0.12
C GLY A 6 -14.73 13.15 0.77
N GLU A 7 -15.04 11.86 0.95
CA GLU A 7 -14.22 10.94 1.75
C GLU A 7 -12.77 11.02 1.29
N GLN A 8 -11.96 11.76 2.04
CA GLN A 8 -10.56 11.95 1.70
C GLN A 8 -9.86 10.60 1.92
N ALA A 9 -9.48 9.94 0.83
CA ALA A 9 -8.78 8.67 0.89
C ALA A 9 -7.55 8.77 1.80
N LEU A 10 -7.42 7.85 2.76
CA LEU A 10 -6.22 7.75 3.59
C LEU A 10 -5.05 7.32 2.70
N LYS A 11 -3.99 8.13 2.65
CA LYS A 11 -2.81 7.87 1.82
C LYS A 11 -1.69 7.32 2.70
N ILE A 12 -1.19 6.14 2.36
CA ILE A 12 -0.11 5.46 3.09
C ILE A 12 1.07 5.26 2.16
N ALA A 13 2.27 5.70 2.57
CA ALA A 13 3.51 5.41 1.89
C ALA A 13 4.24 4.25 2.57
N VAL A 14 4.61 3.23 1.81
CA VAL A 14 5.46 2.11 2.23
C VAL A 14 6.81 2.28 1.53
N ILE A 15 7.87 2.47 2.32
CA ILE A 15 9.23 2.68 1.81
C ILE A 15 10.01 1.37 1.89
N GLY A 16 10.48 0.89 0.73
CA GLY A 16 11.15 -0.38 0.54
C GLY A 16 10.22 -1.45 -0.06
N GLY A 17 10.58 -1.98 -1.22
CA GLY A 17 9.94 -3.07 -1.96
C GLY A 17 10.51 -4.46 -1.66
N GLY A 18 11.18 -4.63 -0.52
CA GLY A 18 11.52 -5.94 0.04
C GLY A 18 10.30 -6.68 0.59
N ILE A 19 10.50 -7.91 1.08
CA ILE A 19 9.38 -8.74 1.56
C ILE A 19 8.52 -8.08 2.63
N SER A 20 9.12 -7.34 3.57
CA SER A 20 8.40 -6.64 4.63
C SER A 20 7.50 -5.53 4.08
N GLY A 21 7.99 -4.74 3.12
CA GLY A 21 7.19 -3.67 2.52
C GLY A 21 6.09 -4.20 1.61
N LEU A 22 6.38 -5.24 0.83
CA LEU A 22 5.37 -5.93 0.02
C LEU A 22 4.27 -6.54 0.90
N ALA A 23 4.64 -7.21 2.00
CA ALA A 23 3.70 -7.76 2.95
C ALA A 23 2.86 -6.65 3.63
N ALA A 24 3.48 -5.55 4.05
CA ALA A 24 2.75 -4.42 4.64
C ALA A 24 1.73 -3.82 3.65
N ALA A 25 2.14 -3.56 2.41
CA ALA A 25 1.26 -3.04 1.37
C ALA A 25 0.08 -3.99 1.09
N TYR A 26 0.36 -5.29 0.98
CA TYR A 26 -0.66 -6.32 0.78
C TYR A 26 -1.65 -6.37 1.96
N THR A 27 -1.16 -6.44 3.19
CA THR A 27 -2.00 -6.51 4.40
C THR A 27 -2.88 -5.27 4.55
N ILE A 28 -2.35 -4.07 4.25
CA ILE A 28 -3.15 -2.84 4.25
C ILE A 28 -4.26 -2.91 3.22
N GLN A 29 -3.96 -3.34 1.99
CA GLN A 29 -4.97 -3.45 0.93
C GLN A 29 -6.08 -4.44 1.31
N GLU A 30 -5.73 -5.63 1.80
CA GLU A 30 -6.70 -6.64 2.22
C GLU A 30 -7.58 -6.16 3.37
N ALA A 31 -6.98 -5.55 4.40
CA ALA A 31 -7.73 -4.99 5.52
C ALA A 31 -8.65 -3.83 5.09
N SER A 32 -8.21 -3.01 4.13
CA SER A 32 -9.01 -1.90 3.60
C SER A 32 -10.20 -2.39 2.81
N ARG A 33 -10.02 -3.42 1.96
CA ARG A 33 -11.10 -4.08 1.22
C ARG A 33 -12.11 -4.71 2.18
N ALA A 34 -11.65 -5.47 3.17
CA ALA A 34 -12.52 -6.14 4.14
C ALA A 34 -13.37 -5.17 4.97
N LYS A 35 -12.88 -3.95 5.19
CA LYS A 35 -13.54 -2.92 6.01
C LYS A 35 -14.20 -1.80 5.19
N ASN A 36 -14.22 -1.90 3.86
CA ASN A 36 -14.68 -0.85 2.95
C ASN A 36 -14.05 0.53 3.25
N LEU A 37 -12.76 0.55 3.54
CA LEU A 37 -12.02 1.79 3.80
C LEU A 37 -11.47 2.37 2.49
N ASN A 38 -11.66 3.67 2.30
CA ASN A 38 -11.05 4.40 1.19
C ASN A 38 -9.56 4.66 1.49
N VAL A 39 -8.69 3.76 1.04
CA VAL A 39 -7.23 3.80 1.29
C VAL A 39 -6.47 3.71 -0.02
N THR A 40 -5.44 4.56 -0.18
CA THR A 40 -4.46 4.49 -1.26
C THR A 40 -3.09 4.15 -0.68
N VAL A 41 -2.45 3.10 -1.21
CA VAL A 41 -1.10 2.66 -0.80
C VAL A 41 -0.11 3.00 -1.90
N PHE A 42 0.97 3.72 -1.55
CA PHE A 42 2.10 4.00 -2.42
C PHE A 42 3.29 3.16 -1.95
N LEU A 43 3.73 2.20 -2.77
CA LEU A 43 4.97 1.45 -2.53
C LEU A 43 6.12 2.13 -3.29
N ILE A 44 7.16 2.53 -2.57
CA ILE A 44 8.32 3.24 -3.12
C ILE A 44 9.57 2.40 -2.86
N GLU A 45 10.27 2.03 -3.93
CA GLU A 45 11.53 1.27 -3.88
C GLU A 45 12.62 2.04 -4.63
N ALA A 46 13.85 1.97 -4.13
CA ALA A 46 15.00 2.65 -4.70
C ALA A 46 15.55 1.92 -5.94
N GLU A 47 15.45 0.58 -5.98
CA GLU A 47 15.86 -0.24 -7.10
C GLU A 47 14.76 -0.35 -8.19
N ASN A 48 15.16 -0.71 -9.42
CA ASN A 48 14.23 -0.98 -10.51
C ASN A 48 13.60 -2.40 -10.43
N ARG A 49 13.55 -2.99 -9.23
CA ARG A 49 13.00 -4.31 -8.98
C ARG A 49 12.44 -4.39 -7.57
N LEU A 50 11.58 -5.37 -7.34
CA LEU A 50 11.05 -5.72 -6.02
C LEU A 50 11.76 -6.96 -5.47
N GLY A 51 11.47 -7.30 -4.21
CA GLY A 51 11.92 -8.53 -3.54
C GLY A 51 13.02 -8.30 -2.52
N GLY A 52 13.80 -7.21 -2.63
CA GLY A 52 14.85 -6.88 -1.69
C GLY A 52 15.89 -8.01 -1.59
N LYS A 53 15.97 -8.67 -0.43
CA LYS A 53 16.86 -9.82 -0.20
C LYS A 53 16.38 -11.14 -0.84
N ILE A 54 15.13 -11.20 -1.28
CA ILE A 54 14.62 -12.34 -2.05
C ILE A 54 15.09 -12.19 -3.49
N LEU A 55 15.93 -13.12 -3.94
CA LEU A 55 16.49 -13.23 -5.29
C LEU A 55 16.65 -14.71 -5.61
N THR A 56 16.32 -15.12 -6.84
CA THR A 56 16.44 -16.50 -7.34
C THR A 56 17.31 -16.53 -8.58
N GLU A 57 18.02 -17.64 -8.79
CA GLU A 57 18.89 -17.92 -9.95
C GLU A 57 18.20 -18.79 -11.01
#